data_AF-A0A834MC04-F1
#
_entry.id   AF-A0A834MC04-F1
#
_cell.length_a   1.000
_cell.length_b   1.000
_cell.length_c   1.000
_cell.angle_alpha   90.00
_cell.angle_beta   90.00
_cell.angle_gamma   90.00
#
_symmetry.space_group_name_H-M   'P 1'
#
loop_
_entity.id
_entity.type
_entity.pdbx_description
1 polymer ?
#
loop_
_entity_poly.entity_id
_entity_poly.type
_entity_poly.pdbx_seq_one_letter_code
_entity_poly.pdbx_strand_id
1 'polypeptide(L)'
;WVAQLGRDFPLPIEVIPMARSAVARKLVALGGDPAYREGVITDNGNVILDVFNLNILNPIELEQTINNIPGVVTNGIFALRPANLAIVATNQGIDVRRAE
;
A
#
# COMPACT_ATOMS: atom_id res chain seq x y z
N TRP A 1 1.21 15.86 -7.45
CA TRP A 1 0.23 14.95 -8.07
C TRP A 1 1.00 13.81 -8.70
N VAL A 2 0.51 12.58 -8.55
CA VAL A 2 1.12 11.41 -9.20
C VAL A 2 0.16 10.87 -10.26
N ALA A 3 0.70 10.47 -11.41
CA ALA A 3 -0.08 9.86 -12.48
C ALA A 3 -0.33 8.37 -12.25
N GLN A 4 0.54 7.73 -11.45
CA GLN A 4 0.47 6.31 -11.14
C GLN A 4 0.89 6.08 -9.68
N LEU A 5 0.16 5.24 -8.95
CA LEU A 5 0.52 4.82 -7.59
C LEU A 5 1.76 3.90 -7.61
N GLY A 6 2.47 3.82 -6.48
CA GLY A 6 3.59 2.87 -6.28
C GLY A 6 4.92 3.24 -6.95
N ARG A 7 5.01 4.42 -7.61
CA ARG A 7 6.25 4.93 -8.22
C ARG A 7 7.17 5.59 -7.21
N ASP A 8 6.71 6.68 -6.61
CA ASP A 8 7.54 7.53 -5.73
C ASP A 8 7.47 7.12 -4.26
N PHE A 9 6.51 6.25 -3.91
CA PHE A 9 6.24 5.84 -2.53
C PHE A 9 6.04 4.33 -2.47
N PRO A 10 6.78 3.60 -1.60
CA PRO A 10 6.60 2.16 -1.45
C PRO A 10 5.23 1.84 -0.85
N LEU A 11 4.63 0.72 -1.23
CA LEU A 11 3.35 0.29 -0.67
C LEU A 11 3.57 -0.35 0.70
N PRO A 12 3.08 0.25 1.81
CA PRO A 12 3.13 -0.41 3.11
C PRO A 12 2.10 -1.53 3.18
N ILE A 13 2.51 -2.68 3.70
CA ILE A 13 1.65 -3.83 3.95
C ILE A 13 1.89 -4.30 5.39
N GLU A 14 0.82 -4.32 6.18
CA GLU A 14 0.85 -4.81 7.56
C GLU A 14 0.69 -6.33 7.56
N VAL A 15 1.58 -7.02 8.28
CA VAL A 15 1.75 -8.47 8.20
C VAL A 15 1.90 -9.06 9.60
N ILE A 16 1.26 -10.20 9.84
CA ILE A 16 1.44 -10.97 11.08
C ILE A 16 2.92 -11.37 11.21
N PRO A 17 3.59 -11.13 12.36
CA PRO A 17 5.05 -11.31 12.49
C PRO A 17 5.57 -12.67 12.03
N MET A 18 4.87 -13.76 12.37
CA MET A 18 5.26 -15.13 11.96
C MET A 18 5.15 -15.37 10.44
N ALA A 19 4.31 -14.59 9.74
CA ALA A 19 4.05 -14.73 8.32
C ALA A 19 4.97 -13.87 7.44
N ARG A 20 5.79 -12.99 8.03
CA ARG A 20 6.62 -11.99 7.33
C ARG A 20 7.32 -12.54 6.09
N SER A 21 8.09 -13.63 6.24
CA SER A 21 8.85 -14.21 5.13
C SER A 21 7.97 -14.89 4.08
N ALA A 22 6.80 -15.43 4.47
CA ALA A 22 5.87 -16.05 3.55
C ALA A 22 5.15 -15.00 2.68
N VAL A 23 4.69 -13.93 3.31
CA VAL A 23 4.08 -12.79 2.60
C VAL A 23 5.11 -12.11 1.69
N ALA A 24 6.34 -11.87 2.17
CA ALA A 24 7.41 -11.29 1.35
C ALA A 24 7.64 -12.06 0.04
N ARG A 25 7.70 -13.40 0.08
CA ARG A 25 7.85 -14.21 -1.15
C ARG A 25 6.68 -14.05 -2.13
N LYS A 26 5.45 -13.90 -1.63
CA LYS A 26 4.29 -13.64 -2.49
C LYS A 26 4.36 -12.27 -3.13
N LEU A 27 4.81 -11.26 -2.39
CA LEU A 27 5.01 -9.90 -2.90
C LEU A 27 6.12 -9.84 -3.96
N VAL A 28 7.21 -10.60 -3.78
CA VAL A 28 8.24 -10.78 -4.81
C VAL A 28 7.66 -11.43 -6.07
N ALA A 29 6.81 -12.45 -5.92
CA ALA A 29 6.15 -13.09 -7.07
C ALA A 29 5.17 -12.15 -7.80
N LEU A 30 4.65 -11.12 -7.13
CA LEU A 30 3.84 -10.04 -7.72
C LEU A 30 4.71 -8.94 -8.36
N GLY A 31 6.05 -9.08 -8.34
CA GLY A 31 6.99 -8.15 -8.96
C GLY A 31 7.42 -6.99 -8.07
N GLY A 32 7.16 -7.05 -6.77
CA GLY A 32 7.61 -6.02 -5.82
C GLY A 32 8.87 -6.43 -5.03
N ASP A 33 9.55 -5.44 -4.47
CA ASP A 33 10.72 -5.61 -3.62
C ASP A 33 10.36 -5.27 -2.17
N PRO A 34 9.94 -6.23 -1.34
CA PRO A 34 9.52 -5.98 0.04
C PRO A 34 10.72 -5.74 0.96
N ALA A 35 10.73 -4.61 1.66
CA ALA A 35 11.67 -4.28 2.72
C ALA A 35 10.96 -4.30 4.08
N TYR A 36 11.56 -4.95 5.07
CA TYR A 36 11.04 -4.91 6.44
C TYR A 36 11.31 -3.55 7.06
N ARG A 37 10.27 -2.92 7.61
CA ARG A 37 10.40 -1.66 8.35
C ARG A 37 10.94 -1.94 9.76
N GLU A 38 12.25 -1.85 9.92
CA GLU A 38 12.94 -2.19 11.17
C GLU A 38 12.51 -1.32 12.34
N GLY A 39 12.39 -1.94 13.52
CA GLY A 39 12.06 -1.25 14.77
C GLY A 39 10.62 -0.71 14.85
N VAL A 40 9.79 -0.94 13.83
CA VAL A 40 8.40 -0.47 13.79
C VAL A 40 7.44 -1.63 14.01
N ILE A 41 6.55 -1.44 14.99
CA ILE A 41 5.45 -2.33 15.31
C ILE A 41 4.17 -1.48 15.29
N THR A 42 3.12 -1.99 14.65
CA THR A 42 1.82 -1.32 14.62
C THR A 42 1.14 -1.39 16.00
N ASP A 43 0.11 -0.58 16.20
CA ASP A 43 -0.78 -0.67 17.38
C ASP A 43 -1.41 -2.07 17.55
N ASN A 44 -1.65 -2.77 16.44
CA ASN A 44 -2.13 -4.15 16.42
C ASN A 44 -1.03 -5.20 16.68
N GLY A 45 0.21 -4.79 16.96
CA GLY A 45 1.32 -5.70 17.24
C GLY A 45 1.93 -6.38 16.00
N ASN A 46 1.67 -5.85 14.80
CA ASN A 46 2.15 -6.43 13.55
C ASN A 46 3.38 -5.71 13.01
N VAL A 47 4.02 -6.32 12.02
CA VAL A 47 5.16 -5.73 11.28
C VAL A 47 4.70 -5.11 9.98
N ILE A 48 5.50 -4.20 9.41
CA ILE A 48 5.26 -3.62 8.09
C ILE A 48 6.32 -4.09 7.09
N LEU A 49 5.86 -4.49 5.91
CA LEU A 49 6.68 -4.62 4.70
C LEU A 49 6.39 -3.43 3.79
N ASP A 50 7.39 -2.61 3.54
CA ASP A 50 7.35 -1.55 2.53
C ASP A 50 7.77 -2.13 1.18
N VAL A 51 6.84 -2.19 0.22
CA VAL A 51 7.06 -2.85 -1.07
C VAL A 51 7.40 -1.83 -2.14
N PHE A 52 8.64 -1.89 -2.62
CA PHE A 52 9.12 -1.05 -3.72
C PHE A 52 8.84 -1.70 -5.07
N ASN A 53 8.93 -0.91 -6.15
CA ASN A 53 8.87 -1.36 -7.54
C ASN A 53 7.62 -2.15 -7.94
N LEU A 54 6.57 -2.11 -7.12
CA LEU A 54 5.31 -2.79 -7.41
C LEU A 54 4.52 -2.01 -8.46
N ASN A 55 4.12 -2.66 -9.55
CA ASN A 55 3.37 -2.01 -10.61
C ASN A 55 1.88 -1.93 -10.29
N ILE A 56 1.43 -0.78 -9.77
CA ILE A 56 0.03 -0.56 -9.37
C ILE A 56 -0.78 0.06 -10.54
N LEU A 57 -0.93 -0.68 -11.65
CA LEU A 57 -1.77 -0.23 -12.79
C LEU A 57 -3.26 -0.40 -12.53
N ASN A 58 -3.65 -1.49 -11.86
CA ASN A 58 -5.02 -1.79 -11.45
C ASN A 58 -5.09 -1.81 -9.91
N PRO A 59 -5.25 -0.66 -9.24
CA PRO A 59 -5.19 -0.59 -7.78
C PRO A 59 -6.24 -1.47 -7.10
N ILE A 60 -7.46 -1.54 -7.65
CA ILE A 60 -8.57 -2.35 -7.10
C ILE A 60 -8.22 -3.85 -7.10
N GLU A 61 -7.76 -4.35 -8.25
CA GLU A 61 -7.41 -5.77 -8.42
C GLU A 61 -6.21 -6.15 -7.53
N LEU A 62 -5.20 -5.28 -7.47
CA LEU A 62 -4.02 -5.51 -6.65
C LEU A 62 -4.34 -5.47 -5.16
N GLU A 63 -5.17 -4.52 -4.70
CA GLU A 63 -5.66 -4.46 -3.31
C GLU A 63 -6.37 -5.76 -2.93
N GLN A 64 -7.28 -6.25 -3.77
CA GLN A 64 -7.97 -7.53 -3.56
C GLN A 64 -7.00 -8.71 -3.55
N THR A 65 -6.02 -8.73 -4.45
CA THR A 65 -5.03 -9.80 -4.55
C THR A 65 -4.18 -9.88 -3.29
N ILE A 66 -3.70 -8.74 -2.79
CA ILE A 66 -2.89 -8.66 -1.57
C ILE A 66 -3.72 -9.04 -0.34
N ASN A 67 -4.97 -8.59 -0.25
CA ASN A 67 -5.89 -8.94 0.84
C ASN A 67 -6.14 -10.46 0.97
N ASN A 68 -5.97 -11.22 -0.12
CA ASN A 68 -6.14 -12.68 -0.12
C ASN A 68 -4.86 -13.46 0.21
N ILE A 69 -3.73 -12.79 0.53
CA ILE A 69 -2.50 -13.46 0.95
C ILE A 69 -2.59 -13.79 2.46
N PRO A 70 -2.54 -15.07 2.87
CA PRO A 70 -2.56 -15.42 4.28
C PRO A 70 -1.41 -14.78 5.06
N GLY A 71 -1.75 -14.10 6.16
CA GLY A 71 -0.82 -13.37 7.01
C GLY A 71 -0.74 -11.88 6.72
N VAL A 72 -1.31 -11.39 5.61
CA VAL A 72 -1.60 -9.95 5.44
C VAL A 72 -2.74 -9.58 6.37
N VAL A 73 -2.58 -8.47 7.08
CA VAL A 73 -3.60 -7.85 7.92
C VAL A 73 -4.31 -6.77 7.12
N THR A 74 -3.53 -5.83 6.57
CA THR A 74 -4.01 -4.76 5.70
C THR A 74 -2.94 -4.39 4.67
N ASN A 75 -3.34 -3.70 3.61
CA ASN A 75 -2.41 -3.08 2.66
C ASN A 75 -2.77 -1.60 2.45
N GLY A 76 -1.77 -0.78 2.11
CA GLY A 76 -1.92 0.67 1.99
C GLY A 76 -2.65 1.18 0.74
N ILE A 77 -3.25 0.30 -0.08
CA ILE A 77 -4.08 0.73 -1.22
C ILE A 77 -5.51 0.98 -0.72
N PHE A 78 -6.03 2.17 -1.01
CA PHE A 78 -7.42 2.55 -0.72
C PHE A 78 -8.16 2.76 -2.05
N ALA A 79 -8.37 1.68 -2.82
CA ALA A 79 -8.97 1.73 -4.14
C ALA A 79 -10.38 1.11 -4.18
N LEU A 80 -10.64 0.06 -3.40
CA LEU A 80 -12.00 -0.47 -3.19
C LEU A 80 -12.89 0.57 -2.52
N ARG A 81 -12.31 1.36 -1.62
CA ARG A 81 -12.94 2.52 -0.98
C ARG A 81 -12.03 3.74 -1.12
N PRO A 82 -12.11 4.49 -2.24
CA PRO A 82 -11.29 5.67 -2.46
C PRO A 82 -11.83 6.89 -1.70
N ALA A 83 -11.06 7.98 -1.68
CA ALA A 83 -11.53 9.25 -1.15
C ALA A 83 -12.63 9.85 -2.05
N ASN A 84 -13.70 10.37 -1.45
CA ASN A 84 -14.75 11.09 -2.20
C ASN A 84 -14.36 12.55 -2.49
N LEU A 85 -13.48 13.11 -1.66
CA LEU A 85 -13.01 14.49 -1.71
C LEU A 85 -11.51 14.51 -1.38
N ALA A 86 -10.71 15.20 -2.21
CA ALA A 86 -9.33 15.51 -1.94
C ALA A 86 -9.18 17.03 -1.77
N ILE A 87 -8.71 17.46 -0.61
CA ILE A 87 -8.41 18.87 -0.31
C ILE A 87 -6.90 19.02 -0.39
N VAL A 88 -6.41 19.77 -1.38
CA VAL A 88 -4.98 19.85 -1.66
C VAL A 88 -4.49 21.29 -1.59
N ALA A 89 -3.48 21.52 -0.74
CA ALA A 89 -2.81 22.80 -0.65
C ALA A 89 -1.86 22.99 -1.84
N THR A 90 -2.00 24.12 -2.52
CA THR A 90 -1.15 24.53 -3.64
C THR A 90 -0.59 25.93 -3.38
N ASN A 91 0.37 26.37 -4.19
CA ASN A 91 0.89 27.74 -4.13
C ASN A 91 -0.18 28.81 -4.45
N GLN A 92 -1.33 28.42 -5.02
CA GLN A 92 -2.44 29.31 -5.35
C GLN A 92 -3.58 29.24 -4.31
N GLY A 93 -3.41 28.48 -3.23
CA GLY A 93 -4.42 28.25 -2.21
C GLY A 93 -4.93 26.80 -2.21
N ILE A 94 -6.14 26.60 -1.67
CA ILE A 94 -6.74 25.27 -1.50
C ILE A 94 -7.51 24.88 -2.77
N ASP A 95 -7.13 23.73 -3.35
CA ASP A 95 -7.82 23.09 -4.46
C ASP A 95 -8.64 21.89 -3.95
N VAL A 96 -9.94 21.90 -4.20
CA VAL A 96 -10.88 20.88 -3.72
C VAL A 96 -11.34 20.03 -4.91
N ARG A 97 -10.98 18.74 -4.90
CA ARG A 97 -11.26 17.79 -5.98
C ARG A 97 -12.21 16.71 -5.52
N ARG A 98 -13.14 16.31 -6.38
CA ARG A 98 -14.07 15.20 -6.11
C ARG A 98 -13.71 14.02 -7.00
N ALA A 99 -13.84 12.81 -6.45
CA ALA A 99 -13.86 11.62 -7.28
C ALA A 99 -15.20 11.59 -8.02
N GLU A 100 -15.15 11.54 -9.34
CA GLU A 100 -16.32 11.23 -10.18
C GLU A 100 -16.60 9.73 -10.20
#